data_AF-A0A8T5UI60-F1
#
_entry.id   AF-A0A8T5UI60-F1
#
_cell.length_a   1.000
_cell.length_b   1.000
_cell.length_c   1.000
_cell.angle_alpha   90.00
_cell.angle_beta   90.00
_cell.angle_gamma   90.00
#
_symmetry.space_group_name_H-M   'P 1'
#
loop_
_entity.id
_entity.type
_entity.pdbx_description
1 polymer ?
#
loop_
_entity_poly.entity_id
_entity_poly.type
_entity_poly.pdbx_seq_one_letter_code
_entity_poly.pdbx_strand_id
1 'polypeptide(L)'
;MKKIGIFDSGVDTPEEIILAAGFTPYRLFGDPEIEPNQANEHIPSTHCLWTRNLLELAIKGLNNDVVGIITTHGCDRTNREFDIWKECVDVDFMYFLNSPRKLDSAALKFFINDLNELIIQLEEHFNIKITKELLRENIKKMNIIRKLLR
;
A
#
# COMPACT_ATOMS: atom_id res chain seq x y z
N MET A 1 -7.87 16.22 -0.38
CA MET A 1 -8.24 15.01 0.38
C MET A 1 -6.95 14.23 0.60
N LYS A 2 -6.68 13.77 1.83
CA LYS A 2 -5.46 13.01 2.14
C LYS A 2 -5.49 11.64 1.44
N LYS A 3 -4.32 11.14 1.06
CA LYS A 3 -4.13 9.90 0.30
C LYS A 3 -3.31 8.90 1.09
N ILE A 4 -3.61 7.62 0.90
CA ILE A 4 -2.72 6.52 1.26
C ILE A 4 -2.14 5.98 -0.04
N GLY A 5 -0.82 6.08 -0.16
CA GLY A 5 -0.07 5.52 -1.26
C GLY A 5 -0.09 3.99 -1.22
N ILE A 6 -0.21 3.38 -2.38
CA ILE A 6 -0.23 1.92 -2.54
C ILE A 6 0.95 1.54 -3.43
N PHE A 7 1.78 0.65 -2.92
CA PHE A 7 2.86 0.03 -3.67
C PHE A 7 2.74 -1.49 -3.54
N ASP A 8 2.17 -2.12 -4.57
CA ASP A 8 2.05 -3.57 -4.67
C ASP A 8 2.13 -4.06 -6.12
N SER A 9 2.55 -5.32 -6.29
CA SER A 9 2.67 -5.94 -7.62
C SER A 9 1.37 -6.55 -8.14
N GLY A 10 0.39 -6.81 -7.28
CA GLY A 10 -0.74 -7.71 -7.56
C GLY A 10 -2.14 -7.09 -7.51
N VAL A 11 -2.27 -5.80 -7.18
CA VAL A 11 -3.57 -5.17 -6.86
C VAL A 11 -4.28 -5.93 -5.72
N ASP A 12 -3.50 -6.27 -4.69
CA ASP A 12 -3.94 -7.03 -3.53
C ASP A 12 -4.37 -6.13 -2.36
N THR A 13 -4.06 -4.83 -2.43
CA THR A 13 -4.39 -3.88 -1.38
C THR A 13 -5.91 -3.66 -1.28
N PRO A 14 -6.52 -3.79 -0.09
CA PRO A 14 -7.95 -3.59 0.12
C PRO A 14 -8.29 -2.08 0.12
N GLU A 15 -8.45 -1.50 -1.07
CA GLU A 15 -8.82 -0.10 -1.28
C GLU A 15 -10.10 0.31 -0.51
N GLU A 16 -11.00 -0.64 -0.28
CA GLU A 16 -12.20 -0.47 0.54
C GLU A 16 -11.91 -0.02 1.97
N ILE A 17 -10.84 -0.52 2.59
CA ILE A 17 -10.45 -0.16 3.96
C ILE A 17 -9.92 1.27 3.97
N ILE A 18 -9.08 1.63 2.99
CA ILE A 18 -8.52 2.98 2.83
C ILE A 18 -9.64 4.00 2.64
N LEU A 19 -10.62 3.68 1.79
CA LEU A 19 -11.79 4.53 1.55
C LEU A 19 -12.68 4.65 2.80
N ALA A 20 -12.90 3.55 3.52
CA ALA A 20 -13.69 3.56 4.76
C ALA A 20 -12.99 4.34 5.89
N ALA A 21 -11.66 4.45 5.84
CA ALA A 21 -10.86 5.32 6.70
C ALA A 21 -10.92 6.81 6.31
N GLY A 22 -11.59 7.18 5.21
CA GLY A 22 -11.72 8.56 4.75
C GLY A 22 -10.55 9.05 3.90
N PHE A 23 -9.68 8.15 3.44
CA PHE A 23 -8.55 8.47 2.57
C PHE A 23 -8.79 8.04 1.12
N THR A 24 -8.07 8.65 0.19
CA THR A 24 -8.07 8.21 -1.21
C THR A 24 -6.98 7.14 -1.40
N PRO A 25 -7.31 5.92 -1.87
CA PRO A 25 -6.30 4.96 -2.30
C PRO A 25 -5.58 5.51 -3.53
N TYR A 26 -4.26 5.58 -3.47
CA TYR A 26 -3.44 6.19 -4.52
C TYR A 26 -2.30 5.27 -4.92
N ARG A 27 -2.43 4.59 -6.07
CA ARG A 27 -1.38 3.72 -6.59
C ARG A 27 -0.19 4.54 -7.08
N LEU A 28 0.99 4.22 -6.55
CA LEU A 28 2.24 4.80 -7.01
C LEU A 28 2.71 4.03 -8.25
N PHE A 29 3.06 4.76 -9.31
CA PHE A 29 3.51 4.18 -10.58
C PHE A 29 5.00 4.41 -10.88
N GLY A 30 5.64 5.32 -10.15
CA GLY A 30 6.98 5.80 -10.47
C GLY A 30 6.94 6.94 -11.47
N ASP A 31 8.11 7.36 -11.92
CA ASP A 31 8.30 8.41 -12.93
C ASP A 31 9.31 7.94 -13.97
N PRO A 32 8.92 7.72 -15.24
CA PRO A 32 9.83 7.23 -16.26
C PRO A 32 10.94 8.22 -16.63
N GLU A 33 10.85 9.48 -16.21
CA GLU A 33 11.86 10.51 -16.50
C GLU A 33 12.98 10.56 -15.44
N ILE A 34 12.86 9.81 -14.34
CA ILE A 34 13.87 9.79 -13.28
C ILE A 34 14.69 8.49 -13.26
N GLU A 35 16.01 8.67 -13.12
CA GLU A 35 16.94 7.58 -12.88
C GLU A 35 17.06 7.28 -11.38
N PRO A 36 17.13 5.99 -10.96
CA PRO A 36 17.13 5.58 -9.55
C PRO A 36 18.52 5.72 -8.89
N ASN A 37 19.12 6.90 -8.94
CA ASN A 37 20.49 7.11 -8.49
C ASN A 37 20.67 6.91 -6.98
N GLN A 38 19.80 7.49 -6.15
CA GLN A 38 19.86 7.33 -4.69
C GLN A 38 19.33 5.95 -4.27
N ALA A 39 18.28 5.46 -4.93
CA ALA A 39 17.78 4.12 -4.68
C ALA A 39 18.85 3.02 -4.93
N ASN A 40 19.77 3.25 -5.88
CA ASN A 40 20.88 2.31 -6.16
C ASN A 40 21.93 2.21 -5.03
N GLU A 41 21.95 3.15 -4.07
CA GLU A 41 22.81 3.07 -2.89
C GLU A 41 22.31 2.02 -1.89
N HIS A 42 21.00 1.76 -1.89
CA HIS A 42 20.34 0.81 -0.99
C HIS A 42 19.97 -0.51 -1.69
N ILE A 43 19.71 -0.47 -3.00
CA ILE A 43 19.18 -1.59 -3.76
C ILE A 43 20.07 -1.89 -4.98
N PRO A 44 20.52 -3.14 -5.18
CA PRO A 44 21.36 -3.49 -6.32
C PRO A 44 20.64 -3.27 -7.65
N SER A 45 21.39 -2.91 -8.70
CA SER A 45 20.84 -2.68 -10.05
C SER A 45 20.16 -3.89 -10.69
N THR A 46 20.41 -5.10 -10.17
CA THR A 46 19.73 -6.35 -10.57
C THR A 46 18.30 -6.46 -10.01
N HIS A 47 17.90 -5.55 -9.13
CA HIS A 47 16.53 -5.43 -8.63
C HIS A 47 15.63 -4.76 -9.68
N CYS A 48 14.32 -5.04 -9.60
CA CYS A 48 13.33 -4.53 -10.56
C CYS A 48 13.46 -3.00 -10.71
N LEU A 49 13.52 -2.52 -11.96
CA LEU A 49 13.65 -1.08 -12.23
C LEU A 49 12.47 -0.30 -11.65
N TRP A 50 11.25 -0.85 -11.76
CA TRP A 50 10.03 -0.17 -11.28
C TRP A 50 10.08 0.12 -9.78
N THR A 51 10.56 -0.83 -8.97
CA THR A 51 10.57 -0.70 -7.51
C THR A 51 11.69 0.26 -7.05
N ARG A 52 12.88 0.17 -7.67
CA ARG A 52 13.95 1.16 -7.50
C ARG A 52 13.52 2.57 -7.92
N ASN A 53 12.80 2.70 -9.02
CA ASN A 53 12.29 3.99 -9.50
C ASN A 53 11.23 4.59 -8.54
N LEU A 54 10.38 3.74 -7.96
CA LEU A 54 9.44 4.15 -6.93
C LEU A 54 10.13 4.61 -5.65
N LEU A 55 11.17 3.90 -5.20
CA LEU A 55 11.98 4.31 -4.05
C LEU A 55 12.67 5.65 -4.33
N GLU A 56 13.25 5.84 -5.52
CA GLU A 56 13.85 7.13 -5.93
C GLU A 56 12.84 8.28 -5.85
N LEU A 57 11.63 8.07 -6.37
CA LEU A 57 10.56 9.05 -6.29
C LEU A 57 10.19 9.37 -4.84
N ALA A 58 10.10 8.34 -3.99
CA ALA A 58 9.74 8.49 -2.59
C ALA A 58 10.84 9.19 -1.77
N ILE A 59 12.12 8.89 -2.03
CA ILE A 59 13.27 9.57 -1.41
C ILE A 59 13.29 11.06 -1.78
N LYS A 60 12.97 11.42 -3.04
CA LYS A 60 12.85 12.81 -3.47
C LYS A 60 11.69 13.56 -2.81
N GLY A 61 10.77 12.83 -2.17
CA GLY A 61 9.58 13.35 -1.52
C GLY A 61 8.33 13.02 -2.31
N LEU A 62 7.38 12.39 -1.63
CA LEU A 62 6.02 12.23 -2.15
C LEU A 62 5.24 13.54 -2.01
N ASN A 63 4.13 13.64 -2.74
CA ASN A 63 3.23 14.79 -2.61
C ASN A 63 2.77 14.95 -1.15
N ASN A 64 2.70 16.19 -0.66
CA ASN A 64 2.27 16.52 0.71
C ASN A 64 0.88 15.99 1.11
N ASP A 65 0.06 15.57 0.15
CA ASP A 65 -1.24 14.98 0.40
C ASP A 65 -1.20 13.45 0.61
N VAL A 66 -0.05 12.80 0.39
CA VAL A 66 0.20 11.39 0.73
C VAL A 66 0.67 11.31 2.18
N VAL A 67 -0.18 10.77 3.05
CA VAL A 67 0.06 10.74 4.51
C VAL A 67 0.42 9.35 5.04
N GLY A 68 0.46 8.35 4.16
CA GLY A 68 0.84 7.01 4.54
C GLY A 68 1.03 6.11 3.33
N ILE A 69 1.74 5.01 3.52
CA ILE A 69 1.96 3.97 2.52
C ILE A 69 1.45 2.62 3.03
N ILE A 70 0.71 1.90 2.20
CA ILE A 70 0.41 0.49 2.40
C ILE A 70 1.08 -0.30 1.29
N THR A 71 1.89 -1.27 1.68
CA THR A 71 2.46 -2.26 0.78
C THR A 71 1.82 -3.61 1.05
N THR A 72 1.50 -4.38 0.02
CA THR A 72 1.05 -5.76 0.20
C THR A 72 2.11 -6.77 -0.20
N HIS A 73 2.09 -7.92 0.46
CA HIS A 73 2.96 -9.05 0.17
C HIS A 73 2.76 -9.53 -1.28
N GLY A 74 3.64 -9.06 -2.15
CA GLY A 74 3.59 -9.24 -3.60
C GLY A 74 4.69 -10.18 -4.07
N CYS A 75 5.63 -9.65 -4.86
CA CYS A 75 6.82 -10.37 -5.30
C CYS A 75 7.99 -10.14 -4.33
N ASP A 76 9.03 -10.97 -4.43
CA ASP A 76 10.22 -10.86 -3.56
C ASP A 76 10.87 -9.47 -3.58
N ARG A 77 10.72 -8.75 -4.69
CA ARG A 77 11.27 -7.41 -4.88
C ARG A 77 10.50 -6.38 -4.04
N THR A 78 9.18 -6.29 -4.20
CA THR A 78 8.35 -5.37 -3.40
C THR A 78 8.39 -5.72 -1.90
N ASN A 79 8.47 -7.01 -1.57
CA ASN A 79 8.52 -7.46 -0.17
C ASN A 79 9.79 -7.03 0.56
N ARG A 80 10.95 -7.09 -0.12
CA ARG A 80 12.24 -6.77 0.48
C ARG A 80 12.53 -5.28 0.59
N GLU A 81 11.72 -4.44 -0.04
CA GLU A 81 11.89 -2.99 -0.01
C GLU A 81 11.20 -2.32 1.18
N PHE A 82 10.27 -3.00 1.87
CA PHE A 82 9.51 -2.37 2.95
C PHE A 82 10.39 -1.74 4.05
N ASP A 83 11.41 -2.48 4.50
CA ASP A 83 12.33 -1.99 5.53
C ASP A 83 13.26 -0.88 5.01
N ILE A 84 13.63 -0.94 3.73
CA ILE A 84 14.41 0.12 3.06
C ILE A 84 13.58 1.41 2.99
N TRP A 85 12.31 1.30 2.62
CA TRP A 85 11.41 2.45 2.60
C TRP A 85 11.26 3.07 4.00
N LYS A 86 11.16 2.26 5.05
CA LYS A 86 11.13 2.77 6.43
C LYS A 86 12.38 3.57 6.82
N GLU A 87 13.52 3.25 6.25
CA GLU A 87 14.79 3.95 6.51
C GLU A 87 14.96 5.21 5.65
N CYS A 88 14.52 5.15 4.39
CA CYS A 88 14.86 6.16 3.39
C CYS A 88 13.73 7.15 3.08
N VAL A 89 12.48 6.82 3.41
CA VAL A 89 11.31 7.61 3.03
C VAL A 89 10.68 8.24 4.26
N ASP A 90 10.62 9.56 4.27
CA ASP A 90 9.92 10.33 5.31
C ASP A 90 8.41 10.27 5.05
N VAL A 91 7.73 9.32 5.69
CA VAL A 91 6.28 9.18 5.65
C VAL A 91 5.73 8.90 7.05
N ASP A 92 4.62 9.55 7.38
CA ASP A 92 4.00 9.52 8.71
C ASP A 92 3.47 8.12 9.09
N PHE A 93 2.95 7.37 8.12
CA PHE A 93 2.40 6.03 8.34
C PHE A 93 2.91 5.04 7.28
N MET A 94 3.32 3.85 7.70
CA MET A 94 3.70 2.80 6.77
C MET A 94 3.33 1.41 7.29
N TYR A 95 2.61 0.62 6.49
CA TYR A 95 2.10 -0.69 6.88
C TYR A 95 2.34 -1.77 5.81
N PHE A 96 2.74 -2.96 6.24
CA PHE A 96 2.92 -4.14 5.39
C PHE A 96 1.78 -5.13 5.62
N LEU A 97 0.94 -5.33 4.60
CA LEU A 97 -0.18 -6.27 4.64
C LEU A 97 0.20 -7.59 3.96
N ASN A 98 0.09 -8.69 4.69
CA ASN A 98 0.39 -10.04 4.26
C ASN A 98 -0.75 -10.64 3.42
N SER A 99 -0.68 -10.42 2.10
CA SER A 99 -1.58 -11.08 1.14
C SER A 99 -1.33 -12.61 1.09
N PRO A 100 -2.39 -13.45 1.16
CA PRO A 100 -2.25 -14.90 1.23
C PRO A 100 -1.79 -15.52 -0.10
N ARG A 101 -0.89 -16.51 -0.03
CA ARG A 101 -0.39 -17.26 -1.20
C ARG A 101 -1.02 -18.65 -1.37
N LYS A 102 -1.90 -19.03 -0.44
CA LYS A 102 -2.66 -20.28 -0.46
C LYS A 102 -4.15 -19.97 -0.38
N LEU A 103 -4.94 -20.84 -0.99
CA LEU A 103 -6.40 -20.77 -0.99
C LEU A 103 -6.98 -21.83 -0.06
N ASP A 104 -6.51 -21.85 1.19
CA ASP A 104 -6.98 -22.76 2.24
C ASP A 104 -7.58 -21.98 3.43
N SER A 105 -8.24 -22.70 4.33
CA SER A 105 -8.93 -22.10 5.47
C SER A 105 -7.98 -21.43 6.47
N ALA A 106 -6.74 -21.92 6.58
CA ALA A 106 -5.73 -21.33 7.45
C ALA A 106 -5.24 -19.98 6.90
N ALA A 107 -4.96 -19.92 5.60
CA ALA A 107 -4.59 -18.69 4.90
C ALA A 107 -5.71 -17.65 4.94
N LEU A 108 -6.97 -18.07 4.75
CA LEU A 108 -8.12 -17.18 4.89
C LEU A 108 -8.22 -16.61 6.31
N LYS A 109 -8.11 -17.45 7.34
CA LYS A 109 -8.17 -17.02 8.74
C LYS A 109 -7.04 -16.04 9.06
N PHE A 110 -5.82 -16.33 8.60
CA PHE A 110 -4.67 -15.46 8.77
C PHE A 110 -4.90 -14.10 8.10
N PHE A 111 -5.36 -14.08 6.85
CA PHE A 111 -5.58 -12.82 6.13
C PHE A 111 -6.70 -11.97 6.76
N ILE A 112 -7.78 -12.59 7.27
CA ILE A 112 -8.81 -11.86 8.02
C ILE A 112 -8.21 -11.17 9.25
N ASN A 113 -7.33 -11.85 9.99
CA ASN A 113 -6.65 -11.23 11.14
C ASN A 113 -5.74 -10.08 10.71
N ASP A 114 -4.99 -10.24 9.63
CA ASP A 114 -4.07 -9.23 9.11
C ASP A 114 -4.81 -7.97 8.59
N LEU A 115 -5.99 -8.16 7.97
CA LEU A 115 -6.90 -7.07 7.62
C LEU A 115 -7.45 -6.33 8.85
N ASN A 116 -7.78 -7.07 9.91
CA ASN A 116 -8.23 -6.46 11.17
C ASN A 116 -7.10 -5.66 11.84
N GLU A 117 -5.86 -6.16 11.78
CA GLU A 117 -4.70 -5.44 12.29
C GLU A 117 -4.47 -4.15 11.51
N LEU A 118 -4.54 -4.18 10.18
CA LEU A 118 -4.48 -2.96 9.36
C LEU A 118 -5.55 -1.94 9.78
N ILE A 119 -6.79 -2.38 10.01
CA ILE A 119 -7.87 -1.50 10.48
C ILE A 119 -7.50 -0.87 11.83
N ILE A 120 -7.00 -1.66 12.79
CA ILE A 120 -6.58 -1.17 14.11
C ILE A 120 -5.47 -0.13 13.98
N GLN A 121 -4.41 -0.42 13.22
CA GLN A 121 -3.29 0.50 13.02
C GLN A 121 -3.74 1.82 12.36
N LEU A 122 -4.66 1.77 11.39
CA LEU A 122 -5.22 2.98 10.79
C LEU A 122 -6.07 3.78 11.79
N GLU A 123 -6.92 3.12 12.57
CA GLU A 123 -7.76 3.75 13.58
C GLU A 123 -6.91 4.44 14.66
N GLU A 124 -5.89 3.75 15.17
CA GLU A 124 -5.01 4.25 16.23
C GLU A 124 -4.13 5.39 15.74
N HIS A 125 -3.45 5.22 14.59
CA HIS A 125 -2.52 6.23 14.06
C HIS A 125 -3.22 7.52 13.65
N PHE A 126 -4.34 7.42 12.94
CA PHE A 126 -5.05 8.60 12.43
C PHE A 126 -6.17 9.09 13.34
N ASN A 127 -6.40 8.43 14.49
CA ASN A 127 -7.48 8.72 15.43
C ASN A 127 -8.85 8.78 14.74
N ILE A 128 -9.17 7.74 13.98
CA ILE A 128 -10.41 7.59 13.21
C ILE A 128 -11.15 6.30 13.62
N LYS A 129 -12.38 6.13 13.10
CA LYS A 129 -13.15 4.89 13.30
C LYS A 129 -13.64 4.33 11.96
N ILE A 130 -13.30 3.09 11.67
CA ILE A 130 -13.73 2.32 10.51
C ILE A 130 -14.86 1.39 10.95
N THR A 131 -16.10 1.80 10.72
CA THR A 131 -17.28 1.00 11.09
C THR A 131 -17.58 -0.08 10.05
N LYS A 132 -18.33 -1.10 10.46
CA LYS A 132 -18.79 -2.16 9.54
C LYS A 132 -19.69 -1.59 8.44
N GLU A 133 -20.44 -0.55 8.74
CA GLU A 133 -21.34 0.14 7.82
C GLU A 133 -20.52 0.87 6.74
N LEU A 134 -19.51 1.65 7.14
CA LEU A 134 -18.58 2.32 6.22
C LEU A 134 -17.83 1.32 5.34
N LEU A 135 -17.37 0.22 5.92
CA LEU A 135 -16.68 -0.83 5.17
C LEU A 135 -17.61 -1.45 4.12
N ARG A 136 -18.85 -1.80 4.49
CA ARG A 136 -19.85 -2.34 3.55
C ARG A 136 -20.20 -1.36 2.43
N GLU A 137 -20.32 -0.08 2.74
CA GLU A 137 -20.56 0.96 1.73
C GLU A 137 -19.42 1.02 0.71
N ASN A 138 -18.18 1.05 1.19
CA ASN A 138 -17.01 1.15 0.31
C ASN A 138 -16.74 -0.13 -0.48
N ILE A 139 -17.06 -1.31 0.06
CA ILE A 139 -17.10 -2.57 -0.72
C ILE A 139 -18.06 -2.47 -1.90
N LYS A 140 -19.28 -1.95 -1.68
CA LYS A 140 -20.25 -1.76 -2.78
C LYS A 140 -19.72 -0.77 -3.82
N LYS A 141 -19.13 0.34 -3.36
CA LYS A 141 -18.53 1.37 -4.24
C LYS A 141 -17.42 0.78 -5.12
N MET A 142 -16.46 0.06 -4.53
CA MET A 142 -15.36 -0.56 -5.28
C MET A 142 -15.85 -1.65 -6.23
N ASN A 143 -16.87 -2.44 -5.84
CA ASN A 143 -17.48 -3.40 -6.74
C ASN A 143 -18.14 -2.74 -7.96
N ILE A 144 -18.78 -1.57 -7.79
CA ILE A 144 -19.33 -0.79 -8.92
C ILE A 144 -18.19 -0.30 -9.82
N ILE A 145 -17.12 0.28 -9.26
CA ILE A 145 -15.96 0.76 -10.03
C ILE A 145 -15.35 -0.38 -10.85
N ARG A 146 -15.04 -1.52 -10.21
CA ARG A 146 -14.49 -2.70 -10.89
C ARG A 146 -15.41 -3.25 -11.97
N LYS A 147 -16.74 -3.14 -11.79
CA LYS A 147 -17.71 -3.55 -12.82
C LYS A 147 -17.71 -2.60 -14.01
N LEU A 148 -17.54 -1.29 -13.80
CA LEU A 148 -17.52 -0.30 -14.88
C LEU A 148 -16.22 -0.32 -15.70
N LEU A 149 -15.13 -0.80 -15.12
CA LEU A 149 -13.83 -0.94 -15.78
C LEU A 149 -13.64 -2.28 -16.53
N ARG A 150 -14.62 -3.20 -16.43
CA ARG A 150 -14.66 -4.45 -17.20
C ARG A 150 -15.35 -4.23 -18.54
#